data_AF-A0A505H9S2-F1
#
_entry.id   AF-A0A505H9S2-F1
#
_cell.length_a   1.000
_cell.length_b   1.000
_cell.length_c   1.000
_cell.angle_alpha   90.00
_cell.angle_beta   90.00
_cell.angle_gamma   90.00
#
_symmetry.space_group_name_H-M   'P 1'
#
loop_
_entity.id
_entity.type
_entity.pdbx_description
1 polymer ?
#
loop_
_entity_poly.entity_id
_entity_poly.type
_entity_poly.pdbx_seq_one_letter_code
_entity_poly.pdbx_strand_id
1 'polypeptide(L)'
;MQFSQSAALYVISVAAELAGMHPQTLRQYDRMGLVTPQRTAGKGRRYSGRDIAKLRLIQHLSKDEGVNLVGIKKIMEMQNQIDALRSRNRELEEEVLAEAAARERDSRVFAAGSGGDVVSIARGRRPKVTAESEAGAVVLYDDFTTRRVRGPAKA
;
A
#
# COMPACT_ATOMS: atom_id res chain seq x y z
N MET A 1 13.54 2.82 -23.94
CA MET A 1 12.92 1.61 -23.35
C MET A 1 13.19 1.61 -21.85
N GLN A 2 12.18 1.90 -21.02
CA GLN A 2 12.29 1.70 -19.56
C GLN A 2 11.93 0.25 -19.25
N PHE A 3 12.93 -0.57 -18.95
CA PHE A 3 12.69 -1.92 -18.45
C PHE A 3 12.25 -1.81 -16.98
N SER A 4 11.06 -2.32 -16.65
CA SER A 4 10.62 -2.47 -15.26
C SER A 4 11.69 -3.26 -14.50
N GLN A 5 12.17 -2.75 -13.36
CA GLN A 5 13.23 -3.39 -12.57
C GLN A 5 12.88 -4.83 -12.13
N SER A 6 11.61 -5.21 -12.24
CA SER A 6 11.05 -6.52 -11.92
C SER A 6 11.17 -7.55 -13.04
N ALA A 7 11.42 -7.12 -14.28
CA ALA A 7 11.48 -8.02 -15.43
C ALA A 7 12.78 -8.84 -15.39
N ALA A 8 12.66 -10.17 -15.38
CA ALA A 8 13.81 -11.09 -15.37
C ALA A 8 14.44 -11.21 -16.76
N LEU A 9 15.26 -10.24 -17.13
CA LEU A 9 15.85 -10.12 -18.47
C LEU A 9 17.32 -10.57 -18.54
N TYR A 10 18.02 -10.64 -17.41
CA TYR A 10 19.47 -10.84 -17.38
C TYR A 10 19.82 -12.32 -17.17
N VAL A 11 20.63 -12.89 -18.07
CA VAL A 11 21.21 -14.21 -17.87
C VAL A 11 22.29 -14.19 -16.78
N ILE A 12 22.67 -15.35 -16.24
CA ILE A 12 23.62 -15.43 -15.13
C ILE A 12 24.97 -14.76 -15.40
N SER A 13 25.49 -14.83 -16.63
CA SER A 13 26.76 -14.18 -17.00
C SER A 13 26.66 -12.67 -16.88
N VAL A 14 25.64 -12.08 -17.51
CA VAL A 14 25.37 -10.63 -17.46
C VAL A 14 25.05 -10.18 -16.04
N ALA A 15 24.27 -10.95 -15.29
CA ALA A 15 23.96 -10.64 -13.90
C ALA A 15 25.23 -10.65 -13.02
N ALA A 16 26.14 -11.59 -13.26
CA ALA A 16 27.40 -11.69 -12.53
C ALA A 16 28.31 -10.48 -12.80
N GLU A 17 28.43 -10.07 -14.06
CA GLU A 17 29.16 -8.87 -14.47
C GLU A 17 28.56 -7.61 -13.85
N LEU A 18 27.24 -7.44 -13.96
CA LEU A 18 26.53 -6.30 -13.37
C LEU A 18 26.64 -6.27 -11.84
N ALA A 19 26.66 -7.42 -11.18
CA ALA A 19 26.83 -7.53 -9.74
C ALA A 19 28.30 -7.45 -9.28
N GLY A 20 29.27 -7.44 -10.18
CA GLY A 20 30.70 -7.49 -9.83
C GLY A 20 31.10 -8.78 -9.11
N MET A 21 30.51 -9.92 -9.50
CA MET A 21 30.65 -11.22 -8.84
C MET A 21 30.97 -12.33 -9.82
N HIS A 22 31.47 -13.45 -9.31
CA HIS A 22 31.65 -14.66 -10.12
C HIS A 22 30.31 -15.42 -10.29
N PRO A 23 29.99 -15.98 -11.48
CA PRO A 23 28.75 -16.74 -11.70
C PRO A 23 28.53 -17.91 -10.71
N GLN A 24 29.62 -18.52 -10.20
CA GLN A 24 29.52 -19.58 -9.19
C GLN A 24 28.95 -19.06 -7.85
N THR A 25 29.30 -17.83 -7.46
CA THR A 25 28.79 -17.17 -6.25
C THR A 25 27.30 -16.90 -6.38
N LEU A 26 26.83 -16.44 -7.55
CA LEU A 26 25.39 -16.26 -7.82
C LEU A 26 24.63 -17.59 -7.70
N ARG A 27 25.22 -18.71 -8.17
CA ARG A 27 24.63 -20.05 -8.00
C ARG A 27 24.60 -20.52 -6.55
N GLN A 28 25.56 -20.08 -5.74
CA GLN A 28 25.59 -20.37 -4.32
C GLN A 28 24.50 -19.60 -3.59
N TYR A 29 24.36 -18.31 -3.87
CA TYR A 29 23.32 -17.46 -3.27
C TYR A 29 21.91 -17.88 -3.67
N ASP A 30 21.69 -18.30 -4.92
CA ASP A 30 20.43 -18.93 -5.36
C ASP A 30 20.11 -20.20 -4.56
N ARG A 31 21.09 -21.10 -4.37
CA ARG A 31 20.89 -22.32 -3.57
C ARG A 31 20.58 -22.04 -2.10
N MET A 32 21.13 -20.96 -1.55
CA MET A 32 20.86 -20.52 -0.17
C MET A 32 19.50 -19.81 -0.03
N GLY A 33 18.86 -19.47 -1.15
CA GLY A 33 17.61 -18.71 -1.19
C GLY A 33 17.78 -17.22 -0.87
N LEU A 34 18.99 -16.67 -1.00
CA LEU A 34 19.24 -15.23 -0.81
C LEU A 34 18.66 -14.40 -1.96
N VAL A 35 18.68 -14.95 -3.17
CA VAL A 35 18.13 -14.36 -4.39
C VAL A 35 17.43 -15.47 -5.14
N THR A 36 16.19 -15.25 -5.57
CA THR A 36 15.39 -16.24 -6.28
C THR A 36 15.20 -15.80 -7.73
N PRO A 37 16.08 -16.21 -8.67
CA PRO A 37 15.93 -15.89 -10.07
C PRO A 37 14.73 -16.61 -10.67
N GLN A 38 14.17 -16.03 -11.72
CA GLN A 38 13.17 -16.71 -12.54
C GLN A 38 13.83 -17.83 -13.33
N ARG A 39 13.28 -19.05 -13.25
CA ARG A 39 13.75 -20.20 -14.02
C ARG A 39 13.15 -20.20 -15.41
N THR A 40 13.95 -20.51 -16.42
CA THR A 40 13.47 -20.71 -17.81
C THR A 40 13.22 -22.19 -18.09
N ALA A 41 12.42 -22.49 -19.12
CA ALA A 41 12.13 -23.85 -19.56
C ALA A 41 13.40 -24.67 -19.87
N GLY A 42 14.48 -24.01 -20.28
CA GLY A 42 15.80 -24.61 -20.52
C GLY A 42 16.71 -24.70 -19.29
N LYS A 43 16.16 -24.71 -18.07
CA LYS A 43 16.92 -24.81 -16.81
C LYS A 43 17.86 -23.61 -16.52
N GLY A 44 17.75 -22.54 -17.31
CA GLY A 44 18.51 -21.31 -17.14
C GLY A 44 17.94 -20.42 -16.04
N ARG A 45 18.78 -19.53 -15.51
CA ARG A 45 18.39 -18.51 -14.52
C ARG A 45 18.30 -17.16 -15.20
N ARG A 46 17.20 -16.45 -14.98
CA ARG A 46 17.02 -15.06 -15.35
C ARG A 46 16.86 -14.21 -14.11
N TYR A 47 17.68 -13.17 -14.05
CA TYR A 47 17.71 -12.19 -12.98
C TYR A 47 17.02 -10.92 -13.46
N SER A 48 16.31 -10.28 -12.55
CA SER A 48 15.75 -8.95 -12.74
C SER A 48 16.71 -7.86 -12.29
N GLY A 49 16.41 -6.60 -12.61
CA GLY A 49 17.18 -5.45 -12.10
C GLY A 49 17.18 -5.40 -10.57
N ARG A 50 16.05 -5.76 -9.94
CA ARG A 50 15.93 -5.88 -8.48
C ARG A 50 16.84 -6.96 -7.92
N ASP A 51 16.97 -8.10 -8.60
CA ASP A 51 17.86 -9.17 -8.16
C ASP A 51 19.33 -8.73 -8.21
N ILE A 52 19.72 -7.97 -9.23
CA ILE A 52 21.08 -7.42 -9.34
C ILE A 52 21.35 -6.42 -8.21
N ALA A 53 20.40 -5.52 -7.92
CA ALA A 53 20.54 -4.59 -6.80
C ALA A 53 20.68 -5.34 -5.45
N LYS A 54 19.89 -6.40 -5.26
CA LYS A 54 19.97 -7.27 -4.08
C LYS A 54 21.33 -7.98 -3.99
N LEU A 55 21.84 -8.51 -5.10
CA LEU A 55 23.18 -9.13 -5.15
C LEU A 55 24.27 -8.14 -4.74
N ARG A 56 24.25 -6.91 -5.25
CA ARG A 56 25.21 -5.87 -4.87
C ARG A 56 25.16 -5.54 -3.38
N LEU A 57 23.96 -5.44 -2.81
CA LEU A 57 23.78 -5.21 -1.37
C LEU A 57 24.35 -6.38 -0.55
N ILE A 58 24.05 -7.62 -0.93
CA ILE A 58 24.62 -8.82 -0.28
C ILE A 58 26.15 -8.79 -0.35
N GLN A 59 26.72 -8.36 -1.47
CA GLN A 59 28.17 -8.21 -1.61
C GLN A 59 28.76 -7.23 -0.59
N HIS A 60 28.16 -6.05 -0.50
CA HIS A 60 28.60 -4.98 0.36
C HIS A 60 28.54 -5.41 1.83
N LEU A 61 27.39 -5.94 2.27
CA LEU A 61 27.22 -6.45 3.63
C LEU A 61 28.22 -7.58 3.96
N SER A 62 28.52 -8.44 2.99
CA SER A 62 29.43 -9.57 3.21
C SER A 62 30.91 -9.16 3.20
N LYS A 63 31.32 -8.26 2.30
CA LYS A 63 32.74 -7.90 2.11
C LYS A 63 33.16 -6.73 2.98
N ASP A 64 32.34 -5.71 3.08
CA ASP A 64 32.72 -4.43 3.71
C ASP A 64 32.30 -4.41 5.18
N GLU A 65 31.13 -4.98 5.51
CA GLU A 65 30.63 -5.05 6.90
C GLU A 65 30.90 -6.40 7.59
N GLY A 66 31.42 -7.40 6.86
CA GLY A 66 31.77 -8.71 7.42
C GLY A 66 30.57 -9.54 7.90
N VAL A 67 29.36 -9.24 7.44
CA VAL A 67 28.14 -9.94 7.86
C VAL A 67 28.08 -11.33 7.24
N ASN A 68 27.80 -12.34 8.07
CA ASN A 68 27.59 -13.71 7.59
C ASN A 68 26.36 -13.80 6.68
N LEU A 69 26.41 -14.68 5.66
CA LEU A 69 25.31 -14.94 4.72
C LEU A 69 24.00 -15.34 5.40
N VAL A 70 24.07 -16.06 6.53
CA VAL A 70 22.89 -16.39 7.34
C VAL A 70 22.29 -15.13 7.96
N GLY A 71 23.13 -14.22 8.46
CA GLY A 71 22.71 -12.92 8.99
C GLY A 71 22.09 -12.05 7.90
N ILE A 72 22.73 -11.98 6.72
CA ILE A 72 22.20 -11.26 5.56
C ILE A 72 20.83 -11.80 5.17
N LYS A 73 20.65 -13.14 5.12
CA LYS A 73 19.34 -13.74 4.85
C LYS A 73 18.28 -13.25 5.85
N LYS A 74 18.61 -13.25 7.14
CA LYS A 74 17.68 -12.81 8.18
C LYS A 74 17.34 -11.32 8.06
N ILE A 75 18.33 -10.47 7.78
CA ILE A 75 18.14 -9.04 7.52
C ILE A 75 17.17 -8.83 6.36
N MET A 76 17.37 -9.55 5.25
CA MET A 76 16.50 -9.44 4.08
C MET A 76 15.07 -9.92 4.37
N GLU A 77 14.90 -11.01 5.13
CA GLU A 77 13.58 -11.47 5.59
C GLU A 77 12.87 -10.41 6.44
N MET A 78 13.59 -9.80 7.39
CA MET A 78 13.05 -8.71 8.22
C MET A 78 12.68 -7.49 7.39
N GLN A 79 13.51 -7.11 6.42
CA GLN A 79 13.20 -5.99 5.53
C GLN A 79 11.92 -6.23 4.72
N ASN A 80 11.73 -7.45 4.20
CA ASN A 80 10.49 -7.80 3.50
C ASN A 80 9.27 -7.72 4.43
N GLN A 81 9.40 -8.15 5.69
CA GLN A 81 8.33 -8.03 6.68
C GLN A 81 8.00 -6.56 6.99
N ILE A 82 9.02 -5.72 7.16
CA ILE A 82 8.85 -4.27 7.36
C ILE A 82 8.12 -3.65 6.17
N ASP A 83 8.50 -3.99 4.94
CA ASP A 83 7.86 -3.45 3.74
C ASP A 83 6.40 -3.91 3.60
N ALA A 84 6.10 -5.17 3.96
CA ALA A 84 4.74 -5.69 4.01
C ALA A 84 3.90 -4.97 5.08
N LEU A 85 4.44 -4.81 6.30
CA LEU A 85 3.76 -4.10 7.39
C LEU A 85 3.52 -2.63 7.04
N ARG A 86 4.51 -1.95 6.45
CA ARG A 86 4.35 -0.57 5.97
C ARG A 86 3.28 -0.45 4.90
N SER A 87 3.18 -1.42 4.00
CA SER A 87 2.14 -1.44 2.97
C SER A 87 0.76 -1.64 3.59
N ARG A 88 0.66 -2.55 4.56
CA ARG A 88 -0.59 -2.77 5.29
C ARG A 88 -1.01 -1.55 6.12
N ASN A 89 -0.08 -0.87 6.76
CA ASN A 89 -0.36 0.37 7.48
C ASN A 89 -0.91 1.45 6.54
N ARG A 90 -0.31 1.64 5.36
CA ARG A 90 -0.83 2.59 4.36
C ARG A 90 -2.25 2.26 3.93
N GLU A 91 -2.54 0.98 3.65
CA GLU A 91 -3.91 0.53 3.31
C GLU A 91 -4.91 0.86 4.43
N LEU A 92 -4.54 0.57 5.69
CA LEU A 92 -5.39 0.85 6.85
C LEU A 92 -5.56 2.35 7.10
N GLU A 93 -4.52 3.15 6.91
CA GLU A 93 -4.58 4.61 7.00
C GLU A 93 -5.55 5.18 5.94
N GLU A 94 -5.48 4.68 4.71
CA GLU A 94 -6.42 5.06 3.63
C GLU A 94 -7.87 4.67 3.97
N GLU A 95 -8.09 3.47 4.52
CA GLU A 95 -9.41 3.00 4.95
C GLU A 95 -10.00 3.88 6.06
N VAL A 96 -9.21 4.19 7.09
CA VAL A 96 -9.63 5.06 8.20
C VAL A 96 -9.98 6.47 7.71
N LEU A 97 -9.18 7.02 6.79
CA LEU A 97 -9.45 8.34 6.20
C LEU A 97 -10.73 8.32 5.35
N ALA A 98 -10.95 7.26 4.58
CA ALA A 98 -12.17 7.09 3.78
C ALA A 98 -13.42 6.98 4.67
N GLU A 99 -13.35 6.22 5.77
CA GLU A 99 -14.44 6.13 6.74
C GLU A 99 -14.72 7.47 7.42
N ALA A 100 -13.68 8.20 7.83
CA ALA A 100 -13.83 9.51 8.44
C ALA A 100 -14.52 10.49 7.49
N ALA A 101 -14.12 10.49 6.20
CA ALA A 101 -14.75 11.31 5.18
C ALA A 101 -16.21 10.92 4.90
N ALA A 102 -16.54 9.63 4.94
CA ALA A 102 -17.92 9.15 4.80
C ALA A 102 -18.78 9.60 5.98
N ARG A 103 -18.29 9.46 7.23
CA ARG A 103 -18.99 9.94 8.43
C ARG A 103 -19.19 11.46 8.41
N GLU A 104 -18.25 12.21 7.88
CA GLU A 104 -18.40 13.67 7.73
C GLU A 104 -19.47 14.03 6.68
N ARG A 105 -19.65 13.23 5.62
CA ARG A 105 -20.72 13.43 4.63
C ARG A 105 -22.09 13.10 5.21
N ASP A 106 -22.22 11.97 5.90
CA ASP A 106 -23.49 11.53 6.51
C ASP A 106 -23.93 12.43 7.66
N SER A 107 -23.00 13.13 8.31
CA SER A 107 -23.30 14.10 9.37
C SER A 107 -23.64 15.50 8.85
N ARG A 108 -23.82 15.72 7.54
CA ARG A 108 -24.34 17.00 7.03
C ARG A 108 -25.86 16.98 7.06
N VAL A 109 -26.46 18.01 7.64
CA VAL A 109 -27.91 18.25 7.57
C VAL A 109 -28.17 19.46 6.67
N PHE A 110 -29.27 19.44 5.95
CA PHE A 110 -29.70 20.56 5.12
C PHE A 110 -30.70 21.41 5.92
N ALA A 111 -30.43 22.70 6.02
CA ALA A 111 -31.40 23.66 6.53
C ALA A 111 -32.04 24.39 5.35
N ALA A 112 -33.37 24.47 5.36
CA ALA A 112 -34.13 25.27 4.41
C ALA A 112 -34.51 26.60 5.08
N GLY A 113 -34.15 27.70 4.43
CA GLY A 113 -34.66 29.01 4.77
C GLY A 113 -36.09 29.18 4.27
N SER A 114 -36.83 30.05 4.95
CA SER A 114 -38.19 30.45 4.56
C SER A 114 -38.27 31.13 3.19
N GLY A 115 -37.14 31.63 2.67
CA GLY A 115 -37.00 32.19 1.32
C GLY A 115 -36.70 31.16 0.22
N GLY A 116 -36.61 29.87 0.55
CA GLY A 116 -36.36 28.79 -0.41
C GLY A 116 -34.88 28.46 -0.66
N ASP A 117 -33.96 29.12 0.04
CA ASP A 117 -32.53 28.80 0.03
C ASP A 117 -32.22 27.54 0.85
N VAL A 118 -31.30 26.71 0.34
CA VAL A 118 -30.87 25.47 1.00
C VAL A 118 -29.38 25.57 1.33
N VAL A 119 -29.05 25.40 2.61
CA VAL A 119 -27.66 25.46 3.11
C VAL A 119 -27.29 24.14 3.78
N SER A 120 -26.15 23.56 3.38
CA SER A 120 -25.58 22.39 4.06
C SER A 120 -24.83 22.82 5.32
N ILE A 121 -25.21 22.29 6.49
CA ILE A 121 -24.55 22.54 7.77
C ILE A 121 -24.10 21.23 8.41
N ALA A 122 -23.05 21.27 9.23
CA ALA A 122 -22.67 20.12 10.05
C ALA A 122 -23.74 19.87 11.13
N ARG A 123 -24.13 18.61 11.35
CA ARG A 123 -25.09 18.18 12.38
C ARG A 123 -24.65 18.72 13.74
N GLY A 124 -25.57 19.34 14.48
CA GLY A 124 -25.32 19.96 15.79
C GLY A 124 -24.81 21.41 15.76
N ARG A 125 -24.55 21.99 14.58
CA ARG A 125 -24.18 23.41 14.44
C ARG A 125 -25.43 24.26 14.21
N ARG A 126 -25.64 25.31 15.03
CA ARG A 126 -26.74 26.27 14.82
C ARG A 126 -26.47 27.10 13.55
N PRO A 127 -27.44 27.22 12.62
CA PRO A 127 -27.31 28.13 11.48
C PRO A 127 -27.07 29.56 11.96
N LYS A 128 -26.10 30.27 11.37
CA LYS A 128 -25.98 31.72 11.54
C LYS A 128 -26.96 32.36 10.57
N VAL A 129 -28.02 32.96 11.10
CA VAL A 129 -28.98 33.74 10.32
C VAL A 129 -28.24 34.98 9.81
N THR A 130 -28.00 35.07 8.51
CA THR A 130 -27.54 36.33 7.89
C THR A 130 -28.76 37.26 7.83
N ALA A 131 -28.57 38.55 8.10
CA ALA A 131 -29.62 39.54 8.38
C ALA A 131 -30.68 39.74 7.25
N GLU A 132 -30.56 39.05 6.12
CA GLU A 132 -31.52 39.08 5.01
C GLU A 132 -32.60 37.98 5.09
N SER A 133 -32.47 37.01 6.00
CA SER A 133 -33.45 35.92 6.18
C SER A 133 -34.30 36.15 7.45
N GLU A 134 -35.42 36.87 7.31
CA GLU A 134 -36.32 37.26 8.41
C GLU A 134 -37.17 36.13 9.03
N ALA A 135 -37.15 34.90 8.51
CA ALA A 135 -38.03 33.85 9.02
C ALA A 135 -37.30 32.53 9.34
N GLY A 136 -37.61 32.00 10.53
CA GLY A 136 -36.94 30.90 11.20
C GLY A 136 -36.64 29.68 10.33
N ALA A 137 -35.43 29.15 10.48
CA ALA A 137 -34.98 27.95 9.78
C ALA A 137 -35.63 26.69 10.39
N VAL A 138 -36.16 25.82 9.53
CA VAL A 138 -36.60 24.47 9.92
C VAL A 138 -35.44 23.51 9.66
N VAL A 139 -34.97 22.84 10.71
CA VAL A 139 -33.95 21.78 10.61
C VAL A 139 -34.69 20.44 10.64
N LEU A 140 -34.66 19.70 9.53
CA LEU A 140 -35.16 18.32 9.50
C LEU A 140 -34.11 17.42 10.16
N TYR A 141 -34.44 16.87 11.33
CA TYR A 141 -33.64 15.86 12.02
C TYR A 141 -34.08 14.49 11.51
N ASP A 142 -33.18 13.78 10.83
CA ASP A 142 -33.46 12.42 10.35
C ASP A 142 -32.77 11.39 11.25
N ASP A 143 -33.58 10.56 11.90
CA ASP A 143 -33.19 9.58 12.90
C ASP A 143 -33.24 8.15 12.31
N PHE A 144 -32.58 7.94 11.15
CA PHE A 144 -32.47 6.61 10.56
C PHE A 144 -31.26 5.85 11.07
N THR A 145 -31.38 5.28 12.27
CA THR A 145 -30.62 4.08 12.67
C THR A 145 -31.53 2.86 12.60
N THR A 146 -31.87 2.40 11.39
CA THR A 146 -32.36 1.03 11.20
C THR A 146 -31.35 0.22 10.39
N ARG A 147 -30.37 -0.31 11.11
CA ARG A 147 -29.60 -1.48 10.68
C ARG A 147 -30.56 -2.67 10.60
N ARG A 148 -31.12 -2.97 9.42
CA ARG A 148 -31.65 -4.31 9.12
C ARG A 148 -30.59 -5.12 8.38
N VAL A 149 -30.04 -6.09 9.11
CA VAL A 149 -29.21 -7.17 8.59
C VAL A 149 -30.05 -8.02 7.63
N ARG A 150 -29.61 -8.13 6.39
CA ARG A 150 -30.15 -9.06 5.38
C ARG A 150 -29.52 -10.44 5.60
N GLY A 151 -30.27 -11.37 6.16
CA GLY A 151 -29.95 -12.81 6.13
C GLY A 151 -30.48 -13.46 4.84
N PRO A 152 -29.84 -14.51 4.30
CA PRO A 152 -30.20 -15.09 2.99
C PRO A 152 -31.34 -16.12 3.03
N ALA A 153 -31.89 -16.33 1.84
CA ALA A 153 -33.02 -17.14 1.36
C ALA A 153 -33.19 -18.60 1.84
N LYS A 154 -34.46 -19.08 1.80
CA LYS A 154 -34.99 -20.37 1.28
C LYS A 154 -36.44 -20.53 1.82
N ALA A 155 -37.43 -21.11 1.12
CA ALA A 155 -37.51 -21.97 -0.06
C ALA A 155 -38.75 -21.61 -0.88
#